data_AF-A0A8H2XKN7-F1
#
_entry.id   AF-A0A8H2XKN7-F1
#
_cell.length_a   1.000
_cell.length_b   1.000
_cell.length_c   1.000
_cell.angle_alpha   90.00
_cell.angle_beta   90.00
_cell.angle_gamma   90.00
#
_symmetry.space_group_name_H-M   'P 1'
#
loop_
_entity.id
_entity.type
_entity.pdbx_description
1 polymer ?
#
loop_
_entity_poly.entity_id
_entity_poly.type
_entity_poly.pdbx_seq_one_letter_code
_entity_poly.pdbx_strand_id
1 'polypeptide(L)'
;MLNPYNILPTLARSTSTIDSALTVLALLFACQKRTGPALVALAALVHVSLPSVLIAVPFIMILTDAHAPASTLANPGPGSKKEKDDVNGTQNQHSQWKAVLMGAEWALYMGVLAFSGHLATGSWNWVWRSWGAVVTMSDATPNCGLWWYFFTEMFDHYRPFFLFAFSAHPLIYIAPICMKFRHDPFYAAYLLLGINAMLKSYPTLADAGLFISLMSLFPETFPYVRHPLPTFLLHLHSALLMPLASHLWLSQGTGNANFLYAATLVFGLANLAMVVDAVWAGLRVAFVTEEGEEVVQL
;
A
#
# COMPACT_ATOMS: atom_id res chain seq x y z
N MET A 1 6.32 14.68 9.39
CA MET A 1 5.29 14.81 10.45
C MET A 1 4.22 15.85 10.13
N LEU A 2 4.53 17.00 9.52
CA LEU A 2 3.54 18.03 9.16
C LEU A 2 2.94 17.82 7.74
N ASN A 3 2.45 16.62 7.44
CA ASN A 3 1.78 16.37 6.16
C ASN A 3 0.29 16.76 6.27
N PRO A 4 -0.20 17.75 5.49
CA PRO A 4 -1.61 18.17 5.54
C PRO A 4 -2.58 17.02 5.25
N TYR A 5 -2.19 16.06 4.40
CA TYR A 5 -3.02 14.89 4.09
C TYR A 5 -3.21 13.93 5.26
N ASN A 6 -2.35 13.97 6.29
CA ASN A 6 -2.54 13.20 7.53
C ASN A 6 -3.23 14.02 8.62
N ILE A 7 -2.94 15.33 8.69
CA ILE A 7 -3.53 16.22 9.70
C ILE A 7 -5.02 16.46 9.43
N LEU A 8 -5.41 16.73 8.19
CA LEU A 8 -6.79 17.09 7.85
C LEU A 8 -7.79 15.96 8.15
N PRO A 9 -7.54 14.68 7.79
CA PRO A 9 -8.43 13.58 8.19
C PRO A 9 -8.51 13.42 9.72
N THR A 10 -7.42 13.65 10.44
CA THR A 10 -7.40 13.63 11.92
C THR A 10 -8.32 14.71 12.49
N LEU A 11 -8.22 15.95 11.99
CA LEU A 11 -9.08 17.06 12.38
C LEU A 11 -10.55 16.80 12.01
N ALA A 12 -10.79 16.14 10.89
CA ALA A 12 -12.11 15.71 10.45
C ALA A 12 -12.66 14.49 11.22
N ARG A 13 -11.93 13.98 12.24
CA ARG A 13 -12.30 12.80 13.04
C ARG A 13 -12.49 11.52 12.21
N SER A 14 -11.73 11.41 11.12
CA SER A 14 -11.72 10.22 10.28
C SER A 14 -11.02 9.05 11.00
N THR A 15 -11.59 7.85 10.86
CA THR A 15 -10.99 6.59 11.32
C THR A 15 -9.81 6.15 10.46
N SER A 16 -9.55 6.80 9.32
CA SER A 16 -8.39 6.51 8.45
C SER A 16 -7.04 6.67 9.17
N THR A 17 -6.99 7.50 10.21
CA THR A 17 -5.81 7.67 11.06
C THR A 17 -5.44 6.40 11.83
N ILE A 18 -6.44 5.58 12.18
CA ILE A 18 -6.24 4.29 12.84
C ILE A 18 -5.59 3.30 11.88
N ASP A 19 -6.03 3.27 10.61
CA ASP A 19 -5.43 2.45 9.54
C ASP A 19 -3.96 2.82 9.32
N SER A 20 -3.66 4.13 9.20
CA SER A 20 -2.28 4.61 9.07
C SER A 20 -1.42 4.28 10.30
N ALA A 21 -1.95 4.45 11.51
CA ALA A 21 -1.24 4.15 12.74
C ALA A 21 -0.96 2.64 12.88
N LEU A 22 -1.94 1.78 12.57
CA LEU A 22 -1.77 0.33 12.56
C LEU A 22 -0.76 -0.11 11.50
N THR A 23 -0.77 0.50 10.31
CA THR A 23 0.21 0.21 9.25
C THR A 23 1.63 0.51 9.72
N VAL A 24 1.87 1.69 10.30
CA VAL A 24 3.20 2.06 10.82
C VAL A 24 3.59 1.18 12.01
N LEU A 25 2.66 0.87 12.92
CA LEU A 25 2.91 0.00 14.07
C LEU A 25 3.29 -1.42 13.65
N ALA A 26 2.58 -1.98 12.66
CA ALA A 26 2.89 -3.29 12.12
C ALA A 26 4.29 -3.30 11.52
N LEU A 27 4.62 -2.32 10.67
CA LEU A 27 5.96 -2.18 10.08
C LEU A 27 7.03 -2.01 11.15
N LEU A 28 6.78 -1.21 12.19
CA LEU A 28 7.70 -1.02 13.30
C LEU A 28 8.00 -2.35 14.03
N PHE A 29 6.97 -3.15 14.35
CA PHE A 29 7.18 -4.46 14.98
C PHE A 29 7.92 -5.44 14.07
N ALA A 30 7.68 -5.37 12.75
CA ALA A 30 8.43 -6.16 11.78
C ALA A 30 9.91 -5.76 11.74
N CYS A 31 10.21 -4.47 11.73
CA CYS A 31 11.56 -3.92 11.83
C CYS A 31 12.26 -4.32 13.15
N GLN A 32 11.53 -4.39 14.26
CA GLN A 32 12.03 -4.85 15.55
C GLN A 32 12.14 -6.38 15.68
N LYS A 33 11.81 -7.15 14.63
CA LYS A 33 11.80 -8.63 14.60
C LYS A 33 10.90 -9.28 15.66
N ARG A 34 9.87 -8.56 16.13
CA ARG A 34 8.87 -9.09 17.06
C ARG A 34 7.77 -9.79 16.27
N THR A 35 8.01 -11.05 15.91
CA THR A 35 7.15 -11.83 14.98
C THR A 35 5.68 -11.89 15.43
N GLY A 36 5.39 -12.33 16.65
CA GLY A 36 4.02 -12.45 17.16
C GLY A 36 3.23 -11.13 17.12
N PRO A 37 3.71 -10.05 17.79
CA PRO A 37 3.04 -8.74 17.73
C PRO A 37 2.92 -8.17 16.32
N ALA A 38 3.91 -8.39 15.45
CA ALA A 38 3.88 -7.94 14.07
C ALA A 38 2.77 -8.64 13.27
N LEU A 39 2.65 -9.97 13.38
CA LEU A 39 1.63 -10.74 12.67
C LEU A 39 0.21 -10.45 13.18
N VAL A 40 0.05 -10.26 14.50
CA VAL A 40 -1.23 -9.82 15.08
C VAL A 40 -1.60 -8.42 14.60
N ALA A 41 -0.65 -7.48 14.57
CA ALA A 41 -0.88 -6.13 14.06
C ALA A 41 -1.26 -6.13 12.57
N LEU A 42 -0.60 -6.95 11.75
CA LEU A 42 -0.96 -7.14 10.34
C LEU A 42 -2.36 -7.75 10.19
N ALA A 43 -2.71 -8.75 11.00
CA ALA A 43 -4.04 -9.36 10.97
C ALA A 43 -5.14 -8.35 11.37
N ALA A 44 -4.90 -7.55 12.40
CA ALA A 44 -5.79 -6.46 12.81
C ALA A 44 -5.92 -5.40 11.72
N LEU A 45 -4.80 -5.03 11.07
CA LEU A 45 -4.78 -4.09 9.95
C LEU A 45 -5.66 -4.56 8.78
N VAL A 46 -5.56 -5.83 8.37
CA VAL A 46 -6.39 -6.37 7.28
C VAL A 46 -7.87 -6.48 7.68
N HIS A 47 -8.18 -6.69 8.96
CA HIS A 47 -9.57 -6.64 9.45
C HIS A 47 -10.17 -5.24 9.37
N VAL A 48 -9.38 -4.21 9.71
CA VAL A 48 -9.81 -2.80 9.64
C VAL A 48 -9.86 -2.30 8.20
N SER A 49 -8.88 -2.69 7.38
CA SER A 49 -8.66 -2.21 6.01
C SER A 49 -8.24 -3.39 5.13
N LEU A 50 -9.21 -4.04 4.51
CA LEU A 50 -9.00 -5.21 3.64
C LEU A 50 -7.90 -5.00 2.57
N PRO A 51 -7.80 -3.83 1.90
CA PRO A 51 -6.79 -3.60 0.86
C PRO A 51 -5.34 -3.69 1.37
N SER A 52 -5.11 -3.54 2.68
CA SER A 52 -3.80 -3.72 3.30
C SER A 52 -3.28 -5.16 3.23
N VAL A 53 -4.06 -6.12 2.73
CA VAL A 53 -3.56 -7.47 2.38
C VAL A 53 -2.44 -7.42 1.34
N LEU A 54 -2.38 -6.37 0.51
CA LEU A 54 -1.32 -6.18 -0.50
C LEU A 54 0.08 -6.21 0.09
N ILE A 55 0.25 -5.70 1.32
CA ILE A 55 1.56 -5.66 1.99
C ILE A 55 1.86 -6.96 2.77
N ALA A 56 0.98 -7.96 2.81
CA ALA A 56 1.21 -9.16 3.60
C ALA A 56 2.44 -9.95 3.14
N VAL A 57 2.65 -10.07 1.83
CA VAL A 57 3.82 -10.77 1.24
C VAL A 57 5.14 -10.08 1.60
N PRO A 58 5.36 -8.78 1.28
CA PRO A 58 6.61 -8.12 1.66
C PRO A 58 6.76 -8.01 3.18
N PHE A 59 5.68 -7.96 3.95
CA PHE A 59 5.73 -7.98 5.42
C PHE A 59 6.34 -9.27 5.97
N ILE A 60 5.91 -10.42 5.45
CA ILE A 60 6.52 -11.71 5.82
C ILE A 60 7.98 -11.74 5.37
N MET A 61 8.30 -11.20 4.19
CA MET A 61 9.70 -11.09 3.73
C MET A 61 10.56 -10.27 4.70
N ILE A 62 10.07 -9.13 5.20
CA ILE A 62 10.75 -8.30 6.22
C ILE A 62 11.01 -9.11 7.51
N LEU A 63 10.07 -9.95 7.94
CA LEU A 63 10.24 -10.78 9.13
C LEU A 63 11.24 -11.92 8.93
N THR A 64 11.34 -12.46 7.71
CA THR A 64 12.26 -13.56 7.38
C THR A 64 13.67 -13.10 7.10
N ASP A 65 13.83 -11.90 6.55
CA ASP A 65 15.13 -11.32 6.24
C ASP A 65 15.93 -11.08 7.52
N ALA A 66 17.22 -11.41 7.54
CA ALA A 66 18.09 -11.17 8.68
C ALA A 66 18.63 -9.72 8.73
N HIS A 67 18.60 -9.00 7.59
CA HIS A 67 19.25 -7.69 7.43
C HIS A 67 18.32 -6.49 7.66
N ALA A 68 16.99 -6.67 7.53
CA ALA A 68 16.03 -5.66 7.99
C ALA A 68 16.24 -5.37 9.50
N PRO A 69 16.30 -4.09 9.96
CA PRO A 69 15.58 -2.94 9.41
C PRO A 69 16.40 -1.98 8.52
N ALA A 70 17.68 -2.25 8.25
CA ALA A 70 18.48 -1.36 7.41
C ALA A 70 18.03 -1.47 5.94
N SER A 71 17.68 -0.35 5.31
CA SER A 71 17.47 -0.28 3.85
C SER A 71 18.76 -0.69 3.16
N THR A 72 18.70 -1.77 2.39
CA THR A 72 19.80 -2.27 1.54
C THR A 72 19.56 -1.90 0.07
N LEU A 73 18.68 -0.92 -0.18
CA LEU A 73 18.37 -0.44 -1.52
C LEU A 73 19.62 0.08 -2.26
N ALA A 74 20.43 0.90 -1.59
CA ALA A 74 21.65 1.50 -2.15
C ALA A 74 22.82 0.52 -2.20
N ASN A 75 23.04 -0.27 -1.16
CA ASN A 75 24.04 -1.33 -1.17
C ASN A 75 23.33 -2.67 -1.08
N PRO A 76 22.87 -3.25 -2.21
CA PRO A 76 22.44 -4.64 -2.19
C PRO A 76 23.63 -5.44 -1.71
N GLY A 77 23.54 -5.96 -0.48
CA GLY A 77 24.58 -6.83 0.05
C GLY A 77 24.86 -7.90 -0.99
N PRO A 78 26.13 -8.20 -1.33
CA PRO A 78 26.45 -9.15 -2.38
C PRO A 78 25.64 -10.40 -2.09
N GLY A 79 24.64 -10.67 -2.94
CA GLY A 79 23.80 -11.86 -2.84
C GLY A 79 24.76 -12.99 -2.57
N SER A 80 24.62 -13.59 -1.37
CA SER A 80 25.76 -14.16 -0.65
C SER A 80 26.71 -14.83 -1.64
N LYS A 81 28.00 -14.48 -1.68
CA LYS A 81 28.95 -15.26 -2.49
C LYS A 81 28.95 -16.75 -2.09
N LYS A 82 28.29 -17.11 -0.99
CA LYS A 82 27.87 -18.46 -0.63
C LYS A 82 26.82 -19.09 -1.57
N GLU A 83 26.00 -18.35 -2.30
CA GLU A 83 24.97 -18.93 -3.19
C GLU A 83 25.58 -19.56 -4.47
N LYS A 84 26.85 -19.24 -4.79
CA LYS A 84 27.63 -19.97 -5.81
C LYS A 84 28.48 -21.12 -5.25
N ASP A 85 28.78 -21.14 -3.95
CA ASP A 85 29.61 -22.17 -3.30
C ASP A 85 28.83 -23.16 -2.42
N ASP A 86 27.59 -22.85 -2.02
CA ASP A 86 26.70 -23.75 -1.27
C ASP A 86 25.80 -24.52 -2.24
N VAL A 87 26.26 -25.73 -2.58
CA VAL A 87 25.48 -26.86 -3.13
C VAL A 87 24.34 -27.31 -2.17
N ASN A 88 23.98 -26.51 -1.17
CA ASN A 88 23.08 -26.87 -0.08
C ASN A 88 21.71 -26.19 -0.24
N GLY A 89 20.82 -26.84 -1.00
CA GLY A 89 19.39 -26.51 -1.05
C GLY A 89 18.67 -26.49 0.31
N THR A 90 19.33 -26.90 1.39
CA THR A 90 18.81 -26.93 2.77
C THR A 90 18.63 -25.54 3.40
N GLN A 91 19.48 -24.54 3.12
CA GLN A 91 19.36 -23.21 3.73
C GLN A 91 18.22 -22.39 3.10
N ASN A 92 18.06 -22.43 1.77
CA ASN A 92 16.95 -21.77 1.08
C ASN A 92 15.61 -22.45 1.40
N GLN A 93 15.60 -23.79 1.50
CA GLN A 93 14.41 -24.54 1.91
C GLN A 93 13.98 -24.20 3.35
N HIS A 94 14.92 -24.10 4.30
CA HIS A 94 14.60 -23.72 5.68
C HIS A 94 14.02 -22.30 5.80
N SER A 95 14.52 -21.35 4.99
CA SER A 95 13.97 -19.98 4.93
C SER A 95 12.53 -19.95 4.39
N GLN A 96 12.24 -20.70 3.32
CA GLN A 96 10.90 -20.81 2.76
C GLN A 96 9.91 -21.45 3.73
N TRP A 97 10.30 -22.53 4.43
CA TRP A 97 9.44 -23.14 5.45
C TRP A 97 9.13 -22.19 6.60
N LYS A 98 10.11 -21.37 7.04
CA LYS A 98 9.87 -20.34 8.05
C LYS A 98 8.85 -19.31 7.59
N ALA A 99 8.92 -18.86 6.34
CA ALA A 99 7.94 -17.94 5.75
C ALA A 99 6.53 -18.56 5.70
N VAL A 100 6.43 -19.83 5.30
CA VAL A 100 5.16 -20.58 5.27
C VAL A 100 4.58 -20.72 6.68
N LEU A 101 5.39 -21.04 7.68
CA LEU A 101 4.95 -21.12 9.07
C LEU A 101 4.44 -19.78 9.60
N MET A 102 5.13 -18.67 9.28
CA MET A 102 4.67 -17.31 9.63
C MET A 102 3.37 -16.95 8.91
N GLY A 103 3.23 -17.35 7.65
CA GLY A 103 1.98 -17.19 6.91
C GLY A 103 0.82 -17.98 7.53
N ALA A 104 1.09 -19.21 8.00
CA ALA A 104 0.11 -20.02 8.71
C ALA A 104 -0.27 -19.42 10.08
N GLU A 105 0.71 -18.89 10.82
CA GLU A 105 0.47 -18.17 12.07
C GLU A 105 -0.39 -16.91 11.84
N TRP A 106 -0.09 -16.12 10.81
CA TRP A 106 -0.92 -14.97 10.44
C TRP A 106 -2.34 -15.38 10.02
N ALA A 107 -2.49 -16.45 9.25
CA ALA A 107 -3.81 -16.98 8.88
C ALA A 107 -4.60 -17.45 10.12
N LEU A 108 -3.93 -18.02 11.13
CA LEU A 108 -4.55 -18.35 12.41
C LEU A 108 -5.03 -17.10 13.14
N TYR A 109 -4.21 -16.04 13.25
CA TYR A 109 -4.66 -14.77 13.85
C TYR A 109 -5.82 -14.14 13.08
N MET A 110 -5.80 -14.21 11.75
CA MET A 110 -6.92 -13.77 10.92
C MET A 110 -8.19 -14.54 11.25
N GLY A 111 -8.11 -15.87 11.38
CA GLY A 111 -9.26 -16.72 11.74
C GLY A 111 -9.79 -16.45 13.14
N VAL A 112 -8.89 -16.25 14.12
CA VAL A 112 -9.26 -15.91 15.51
C VAL A 112 -9.97 -14.56 15.58
N LEU A 113 -9.44 -13.53 14.90
CA LEU A 113 -10.08 -12.21 14.83
C LEU A 113 -11.44 -12.28 14.12
N ALA A 114 -11.53 -13.00 13.01
CA ALA A 114 -12.78 -13.20 12.28
C ALA A 114 -13.84 -13.91 13.14
N PHE A 115 -13.44 -14.94 13.90
CA PHE A 115 -14.30 -15.63 14.85
C PHE A 115 -14.72 -14.74 16.02
N SER A 116 -13.81 -13.89 16.53
CA SER A 116 -14.17 -12.91 17.55
C SER A 116 -15.22 -11.90 17.06
N GLY A 117 -15.15 -11.49 15.78
CA GLY A 117 -16.17 -10.67 15.14
C GLY A 117 -17.51 -11.39 15.02
N HIS A 118 -17.49 -12.69 14.72
CA HIS A 118 -18.69 -13.53 14.73
C HIS A 118 -19.33 -13.60 16.12
N LEU A 119 -18.53 -13.81 17.18
CA LEU A 119 -19.02 -13.83 18.56
C LEU A 119 -19.61 -12.47 18.98
N ALA A 120 -18.95 -11.37 18.61
CA ALA A 120 -19.39 -10.02 18.98
C ALA A 120 -20.70 -9.59 18.27
N THR A 121 -20.89 -10.02 17.03
CA THR A 121 -22.08 -9.65 16.22
C THR A 121 -23.16 -10.74 16.17
N GLY A 122 -22.88 -11.92 16.71
CA GLY A 122 -23.76 -13.10 16.69
C GLY A 122 -24.00 -13.71 15.31
N SER A 123 -23.31 -13.25 14.26
CA SER A 123 -23.52 -13.72 12.88
C SER A 123 -22.29 -13.50 12.00
N TRP A 124 -22.21 -14.17 10.86
CA TRP A 124 -21.15 -13.93 9.86
C TRP A 124 -21.45 -12.74 8.94
N ASN A 125 -22.59 -12.06 9.14
CA ASN A 125 -22.99 -10.93 8.31
C ASN A 125 -22.02 -9.75 8.37
N TRP A 126 -21.21 -9.65 9.42
CA TRP A 126 -20.17 -8.62 9.51
C TRP A 126 -19.19 -8.70 8.33
N VAL A 127 -18.84 -9.91 7.86
CA VAL A 127 -17.91 -10.11 6.72
C VAL A 127 -18.45 -9.46 5.47
N TRP A 128 -19.74 -9.67 5.18
CA TRP A 128 -20.37 -9.06 4.01
C TRP A 128 -20.49 -7.54 4.16
N ARG A 129 -20.84 -7.07 5.35
CA ARG A 129 -21.00 -5.63 5.64
C ARG A 129 -19.69 -4.86 5.70
N SER A 130 -18.56 -5.51 5.95
CA SER A 130 -17.23 -4.88 5.97
C SER A 130 -16.43 -5.21 4.70
N TRP A 131 -15.91 -6.42 4.58
CA TRP A 131 -15.07 -6.84 3.47
C TRP A 131 -15.84 -6.97 2.17
N GLY A 132 -17.07 -7.51 2.24
CA GLY A 132 -17.97 -7.59 1.09
C GLY A 132 -18.28 -6.20 0.52
N ALA A 133 -18.56 -5.21 1.38
CA ALA A 133 -18.80 -3.83 0.97
C ALA A 133 -17.59 -3.20 0.24
N VAL A 134 -16.37 -3.50 0.69
CA VAL A 134 -15.14 -3.01 0.04
C VAL A 134 -14.94 -3.60 -1.36
N VAL A 135 -15.19 -4.91 -1.53
CA VAL A 135 -14.98 -5.64 -2.80
C VAL A 135 -16.12 -5.39 -3.79
N THR A 136 -17.36 -5.37 -3.30
CA THR A 136 -18.54 -5.14 -4.15
C THR A 136 -18.84 -3.68 -4.38
N MET A 137 -18.15 -2.79 -3.66
CA MET A 137 -18.35 -1.35 -3.69
C MET A 137 -19.84 -1.00 -3.58
N SER A 138 -20.45 -1.43 -2.48
CA SER A 138 -21.89 -1.28 -2.24
C SER A 138 -22.35 0.17 -2.10
N ASP A 139 -21.41 1.07 -1.80
CA ASP A 139 -21.66 2.51 -1.67
C ASP A 139 -20.79 3.29 -2.67
N ALA A 140 -21.43 4.08 -3.54
CA ALA A 140 -20.73 4.95 -4.50
C ALA A 140 -20.68 6.41 -4.04
N THR A 141 -20.80 6.66 -2.72
CA THR A 141 -20.65 8.01 -2.16
C THR A 141 -19.32 8.65 -2.61
N PRO A 142 -19.34 9.96 -2.95
CA PRO A 142 -18.16 10.66 -3.44
C PRO A 142 -17.00 10.57 -2.45
N ASN A 143 -15.83 10.17 -2.95
CA ASN A 143 -14.60 10.07 -2.17
C ASN A 143 -13.39 10.50 -3.01
N CYS A 144 -12.17 10.38 -2.47
CA CYS A 144 -10.94 10.78 -3.16
C CYS A 144 -10.46 9.76 -4.21
N GLY A 145 -11.21 8.67 -4.43
CA GLY A 145 -10.81 7.54 -5.27
C GLY A 145 -11.37 7.57 -6.67
N LEU A 146 -10.93 6.59 -7.45
CA LEU A 146 -11.31 6.44 -8.86
C LEU A 146 -12.62 5.67 -9.04
N TRP A 147 -13.03 4.90 -8.03
CA TRP A 147 -14.12 3.93 -8.16
C TRP A 147 -15.51 4.59 -8.13
N TRP A 148 -15.75 5.53 -7.21
CA TRP A 148 -17.09 6.10 -6.92
C TRP A 148 -17.84 6.57 -8.16
N TYR A 149 -17.23 7.43 -8.97
CA TYR A 149 -17.89 7.99 -10.14
C TYR A 149 -17.94 6.98 -11.30
N PHE A 150 -16.86 6.22 -11.52
CA PHE A 150 -16.82 5.20 -12.57
C PHE A 150 -17.95 4.17 -12.42
N PHE A 151 -18.18 3.67 -11.21
CA PHE A 151 -19.26 2.72 -10.93
C PHE A 151 -20.64 3.37 -10.77
N THR A 152 -20.73 4.69 -10.66
CA THR A 152 -22.00 5.42 -10.73
C THR A 152 -22.50 5.49 -12.17
N GLU A 153 -21.60 5.74 -13.13
CA GLU A 153 -21.92 5.82 -14.57
C GLU A 153 -22.03 4.45 -15.26
N MET A 154 -21.55 3.38 -14.60
CA MET A 154 -21.51 2.04 -15.17
C MET A 154 -22.91 1.38 -15.21
N PHE A 155 -23.29 0.82 -16.36
CA PHE A 155 -24.47 -0.02 -16.46
C PHE A 155 -24.34 -1.28 -15.60
N ASP A 156 -25.41 -1.65 -14.90
CA ASP A 156 -25.42 -2.78 -13.96
C ASP A 156 -25.02 -4.11 -14.59
N HIS A 157 -25.33 -4.31 -15.87
CA HIS A 157 -24.93 -5.51 -16.60
C HIS A 157 -23.39 -5.73 -16.61
N TYR A 158 -22.61 -4.65 -16.72
CA TYR A 158 -21.15 -4.71 -16.78
C TYR A 158 -20.47 -4.57 -15.42
N ARG A 159 -21.22 -4.17 -14.38
CA ARG A 159 -20.68 -3.93 -13.03
C ARG A 159 -19.86 -5.12 -12.49
N PRO A 160 -20.30 -6.40 -12.56
CA PRO A 160 -19.53 -7.52 -12.01
C PRO A 160 -18.16 -7.70 -12.68
N PHE A 161 -18.08 -7.49 -14.01
CA PHE A 161 -16.83 -7.59 -14.76
C PHE A 161 -15.82 -6.54 -14.29
N PHE A 162 -16.25 -5.29 -14.17
CA PHE A 162 -15.37 -4.21 -13.74
C PHE A 162 -15.00 -4.30 -12.26
N LEU A 163 -15.90 -4.78 -11.39
CA LEU A 163 -15.57 -5.05 -9.98
C LEU A 163 -14.44 -6.09 -9.88
N PHE A 164 -14.49 -7.16 -10.67
CA PHE A 164 -13.40 -8.13 -10.76
C PHE A 164 -12.11 -7.47 -11.26
N ALA A 165 -12.16 -6.72 -12.36
CA ALA A 165 -10.98 -6.09 -12.95
C ALA A 165 -10.31 -5.10 -11.98
N PHE A 166 -11.09 -4.21 -11.36
CA PHE A 166 -10.58 -3.20 -10.43
C PHE A 166 -10.06 -3.83 -9.13
N SER A 167 -10.71 -4.88 -8.62
CA SER A 167 -10.24 -5.61 -7.43
C SER A 167 -8.98 -6.43 -7.69
N ALA A 168 -8.86 -7.02 -8.89
CA ALA A 168 -7.70 -7.82 -9.27
C ALA A 168 -6.48 -6.96 -9.64
N HIS A 169 -6.70 -5.75 -10.17
CA HIS A 169 -5.63 -4.87 -10.64
C HIS A 169 -4.53 -4.58 -9.61
N PRO A 170 -4.79 -4.23 -8.34
CA PRO A 170 -3.72 -4.04 -7.37
C PRO A 170 -2.96 -5.33 -7.01
N LEU A 171 -3.60 -6.50 -7.10
CA LEU A 171 -2.99 -7.79 -6.75
C LEU A 171 -1.88 -8.20 -7.72
N ILE A 172 -1.97 -7.81 -8.99
CA ILE A 172 -0.97 -8.19 -10.02
C ILE A 172 0.41 -7.58 -9.74
N TYR A 173 0.48 -6.52 -8.94
CA TYR A 173 1.73 -5.83 -8.61
C TYR A 173 2.51 -6.48 -7.47
N ILE A 174 1.88 -7.35 -6.66
CA ILE A 174 2.54 -7.99 -5.52
C ILE A 174 3.76 -8.80 -5.97
N ALA A 175 3.55 -9.72 -6.92
CA ALA A 175 4.60 -10.61 -7.40
C ALA A 175 5.80 -9.86 -8.03
N PRO A 176 5.61 -8.98 -9.05
CA PRO A 176 6.74 -8.31 -9.69
C PRO A 176 7.51 -7.40 -8.73
N ILE A 177 6.84 -6.68 -7.82
CA ILE A 177 7.51 -5.79 -6.86
C ILE A 177 8.30 -6.59 -5.84
N CYS A 178 7.71 -7.64 -5.26
CA CYS A 178 8.40 -8.47 -4.28
C CYS A 178 9.56 -9.27 -4.90
N MET A 179 9.45 -9.68 -6.16
CA MET A 179 10.56 -10.31 -6.87
C MET A 179 11.69 -9.30 -7.13
N LYS A 180 11.35 -8.11 -7.64
CA LYS A 180 12.36 -7.11 -8.03
C LYS A 180 13.11 -6.53 -6.83
N PHE A 181 12.40 -6.24 -5.75
CA PHE A 181 12.96 -5.66 -4.53
C PHE A 181 13.14 -6.72 -3.43
N ARG A 182 13.47 -7.97 -3.79
CA ARG A 182 13.67 -9.06 -2.81
C ARG A 182 14.76 -8.73 -1.78
N HIS A 183 15.79 -7.99 -2.20
CA HIS A 183 16.90 -7.56 -1.35
C HIS A 183 16.55 -6.37 -0.45
N ASP A 184 15.40 -5.73 -0.64
CA ASP A 184 14.88 -4.71 0.26
C ASP A 184 13.34 -4.84 0.35
N PRO A 185 12.85 -5.80 1.15
CA PRO A 185 11.42 -6.04 1.28
C PRO A 185 10.69 -4.89 1.98
N PHE A 186 11.41 -4.01 2.68
CA PHE A 186 10.84 -2.80 3.27
C PHE A 186 10.48 -1.78 2.18
N TYR A 187 11.36 -1.60 1.19
CA TYR A 187 11.04 -0.81 0.00
C TYR A 187 9.89 -1.42 -0.82
N ALA A 188 9.83 -2.75 -0.94
CA ALA A 188 8.71 -3.45 -1.58
C ALA A 188 7.36 -3.15 -0.89
N ALA A 189 7.33 -3.19 0.45
CA ALA A 189 6.14 -2.83 1.22
C ALA A 189 5.74 -1.36 1.02
N TYR A 190 6.73 -0.45 1.00
CA TYR A 190 6.51 0.97 0.72
C TYR A 190 5.86 1.20 -0.66
N LEU A 191 6.36 0.57 -1.73
CA LEU A 191 5.78 0.68 -3.06
C LEU A 191 4.34 0.13 -3.12
N LEU A 192 4.08 -1.01 -2.48
CA LEU A 192 2.74 -1.61 -2.43
C LEU A 192 1.74 -0.76 -1.62
N LEU A 193 2.19 -0.01 -0.61
CA LEU A 193 1.35 1.01 0.05
C LEU A 193 0.97 2.14 -0.90
N GLY A 194 1.89 2.59 -1.76
CA GLY A 194 1.59 3.60 -2.78
C GLY A 194 0.58 3.11 -3.82
N ILE A 195 0.73 1.87 -4.29
CA ILE A 195 -0.23 1.23 -5.20
C ILE A 195 -1.60 1.09 -4.53
N ASN A 196 -1.63 0.70 -3.24
CA ASN A 196 -2.86 0.65 -2.46
C ASN A 196 -3.52 2.04 -2.38
N ALA A 197 -2.77 3.10 -2.06
CA ALA A 197 -3.29 4.46 -1.98
C ALA A 197 -3.92 4.95 -3.29
N MET A 198 -3.44 4.46 -4.44
CA MET A 198 -3.97 4.80 -5.75
C MET A 198 -5.19 3.95 -6.16
N LEU A 199 -5.16 2.64 -5.91
CA LEU A 199 -6.12 1.67 -6.47
C LEU A 199 -7.21 1.19 -5.49
N LYS A 200 -7.08 1.52 -4.20
CA LYS A 200 -8.09 1.20 -3.17
C LYS A 200 -9.47 1.72 -3.56
N SER A 201 -10.52 0.95 -3.25
CA SER A 201 -11.91 1.28 -3.61
C SER A 201 -12.47 2.48 -2.85
N TYR A 202 -12.09 2.61 -1.57
CA TYR A 202 -12.43 3.74 -0.71
C TYR A 202 -11.15 4.40 -0.16
N PRO A 203 -10.37 5.10 -1.00
CA PRO A 203 -9.16 5.75 -0.55
C PRO A 203 -9.50 7.07 0.14
N THR A 204 -8.65 7.42 1.08
CA THR A 204 -8.69 8.66 1.86
C THR A 204 -7.43 9.47 1.59
N LEU A 205 -7.45 10.76 1.92
CA LEU A 205 -6.24 11.58 1.85
C LEU A 205 -5.09 11.00 2.69
N ALA A 206 -5.41 10.33 3.81
CA ALA A 206 -4.43 9.72 4.69
C ALA A 206 -3.63 8.59 4.01
N ASP A 207 -4.20 7.88 3.03
CA ASP A 207 -3.47 6.82 2.32
C ASP A 207 -2.30 7.41 1.49
N ALA A 208 -2.57 8.47 0.73
CA ALA A 208 -1.52 9.22 0.02
C ALA A 208 -0.58 9.95 0.98
N GLY A 209 -1.12 10.50 2.06
CA GLY A 209 -0.36 11.19 3.10
C GLY A 209 0.65 10.27 3.80
N LEU A 210 0.26 9.01 4.07
CA LEU A 210 1.14 8.00 4.63
C LEU A 210 2.27 7.68 3.64
N PHE A 211 1.95 7.41 2.38
CA PHE A 211 2.95 7.11 1.35
C PHE A 211 3.95 8.25 1.15
N ILE A 212 3.48 9.51 1.02
CA ILE A 212 4.37 10.69 0.96
C ILE A 212 5.27 10.79 2.20
N SER A 213 4.73 10.49 3.38
CA SER A 213 5.49 10.60 4.63
C SER A 213 6.53 9.49 4.77
N LEU A 214 6.24 8.28 4.30
CA LEU A 214 7.18 7.15 4.36
C LEU A 214 8.35 7.30 3.39
N MET A 215 8.21 8.12 2.33
CA MET A 215 9.30 8.40 1.40
C MET A 215 10.55 8.96 2.11
N SER A 216 10.38 9.70 3.22
CA SER A 216 11.52 10.23 3.97
C SER A 216 12.38 9.16 4.66
N LEU A 217 11.91 7.92 4.72
CA LEU A 217 12.71 6.78 5.20
C LEU A 217 13.77 6.32 4.20
N PHE A 218 13.65 6.74 2.93
CA PHE A 218 14.55 6.36 1.84
C PHE A 218 15.22 7.59 1.20
N PRO A 219 16.01 8.37 1.96
CA PRO A 219 16.66 9.58 1.45
C PRO A 219 17.56 9.32 0.23
N GLU A 220 18.09 8.09 0.08
CA GLU A 220 18.86 7.62 -1.07
C GLU A 220 18.10 7.74 -2.40
N THR A 221 16.77 7.72 -2.38
CA THR A 221 15.95 7.82 -3.59
C THR A 221 15.78 9.24 -4.12
N PHE A 222 15.95 10.27 -3.26
CA PHE A 222 15.68 11.66 -3.61
C PHE A 222 16.46 12.20 -4.84
N PRO A 223 17.76 11.88 -5.03
CA PRO A 223 18.49 12.35 -6.20
C PRO A 223 17.98 11.79 -7.53
N TYR A 224 17.24 10.67 -7.49
CA TYR A 224 16.84 9.92 -8.68
C TYR A 224 15.35 10.11 -9.05
N VAL A 225 14.60 10.90 -8.29
CA VAL A 225 13.22 11.26 -8.61
C VAL A 225 13.19 12.07 -9.91
N ARG A 226 12.45 11.60 -10.92
CA ARG A 226 12.52 12.17 -12.28
C ARG A 226 11.64 13.40 -12.43
N HIS A 227 10.45 13.38 -11.83
CA HIS A 227 9.44 14.43 -12.03
C HIS A 227 8.87 15.00 -10.71
N PRO A 228 9.72 15.46 -9.76
CA PRO A 228 9.23 15.93 -8.46
C PRO A 228 8.34 17.18 -8.56
N LEU A 229 8.68 18.13 -9.43
CA LEU A 229 7.90 19.36 -9.62
C LEU A 229 6.52 19.10 -10.25
N PRO A 230 6.38 18.38 -11.37
CA PRO A 230 5.07 18.00 -11.89
C PRO A 230 4.21 17.26 -10.87
N THR A 231 4.77 16.25 -10.19
CA THR A 231 4.06 15.46 -9.18
C THR A 231 3.55 16.35 -8.03
N PHE A 232 4.39 17.28 -7.55
CA PHE A 232 3.99 18.26 -6.53
C PHE A 232 2.85 19.17 -7.01
N LEU A 233 2.92 19.69 -8.24
CA LEU A 233 1.88 20.56 -8.80
C LEU A 233 0.55 19.84 -8.98
N LEU A 234 0.55 18.55 -9.36
CA LEU A 234 -0.68 17.74 -9.44
C LEU A 234 -1.32 17.55 -8.05
N HIS A 235 -0.51 17.30 -7.02
CA HIS A 235 -0.98 17.24 -5.63
C HIS A 235 -1.52 18.58 -5.14
N LEU A 236 -0.82 19.68 -5.43
CA LEU A 236 -1.27 21.02 -5.05
C LEU A 236 -2.59 21.38 -5.74
N HIS A 237 -2.70 21.12 -7.04
CA HIS A 237 -3.92 21.33 -7.81
C HIS A 237 -5.10 20.56 -7.22
N SER A 238 -4.94 19.25 -7.01
CA SER A 238 -6.00 18.40 -6.49
C SER A 238 -6.36 18.73 -5.03
N ALA A 239 -5.39 19.05 -4.18
CA ALA A 239 -5.62 19.45 -2.79
C ALA A 239 -6.47 20.72 -2.67
N LEU A 240 -6.36 21.66 -3.63
CA LEU A 240 -7.13 22.89 -3.66
C LEU A 240 -8.51 22.69 -4.31
N LEU A 241 -8.56 21.98 -5.44
CA LEU A 241 -9.81 21.86 -6.21
C LEU A 241 -10.78 20.81 -5.67
N MET A 242 -10.32 19.70 -5.09
CA MET A 242 -11.22 18.70 -4.50
C MET A 242 -12.16 19.30 -3.43
N PRO A 243 -11.67 20.00 -2.39
CA PRO A 243 -12.56 20.59 -1.39
C PRO A 243 -13.46 21.67 -1.99
N LEU A 244 -12.93 22.52 -2.88
CA LEU A 244 -13.72 23.56 -3.55
C LEU A 244 -14.87 22.95 -4.38
N ALA A 245 -14.57 21.99 -5.24
CA ALA A 245 -15.57 21.32 -6.07
C ALA A 245 -16.57 20.54 -5.23
N SER A 246 -16.11 19.88 -4.15
CA SER A 246 -17.01 19.19 -3.21
C SER A 246 -17.97 20.16 -2.52
N HIS A 247 -17.52 21.35 -2.13
CA HIS A 247 -18.37 22.35 -1.48
C HIS A 247 -19.38 22.96 -2.46
N LEU A 248 -18.96 23.31 -3.68
CA LEU A 248 -19.85 23.85 -4.71
C LEU A 248 -20.94 22.84 -5.09
N TRP A 249 -20.59 21.56 -5.20
CA TRP A 249 -21.56 20.52 -5.56
C TRP A 249 -22.43 20.08 -4.38
N LEU A 250 -21.83 19.63 -3.28
CA LEU A 250 -22.56 18.99 -2.17
C LEU A 250 -23.20 20.01 -1.20
N SER A 251 -22.54 21.14 -0.94
CA SER A 251 -23.06 22.14 0.00
C SER A 251 -23.92 23.19 -0.71
N GLN A 252 -23.43 23.77 -1.81
CA GLN A 252 -24.11 24.90 -2.46
C GLN A 252 -25.08 24.46 -3.57
N GLY A 253 -24.93 23.26 -4.13
CA GLY A 253 -25.76 22.77 -5.24
C GLY A 253 -25.53 23.52 -6.57
N THR A 254 -24.48 24.34 -6.66
CA THR A 254 -24.13 25.13 -7.86
C THR A 254 -23.10 24.44 -8.74
N GLY A 255 -22.39 23.44 -8.21
CA GLY A 255 -21.41 22.62 -8.91
C GLY A 255 -21.97 21.30 -9.45
N ASN A 256 -21.22 20.68 -10.36
CA ASN A 256 -21.50 19.36 -10.92
C ASN A 256 -20.49 18.32 -10.38
N ALA A 257 -20.96 17.10 -10.13
CA ALA A 257 -20.15 15.93 -9.76
C ALA A 257 -18.90 15.75 -10.64
N ASN A 258 -19.00 16.06 -11.93
CA ASN A 258 -17.92 15.93 -12.91
C ASN A 258 -16.69 16.77 -12.53
N PHE A 259 -16.88 17.94 -11.91
CA PHE A 259 -15.76 18.78 -11.48
C PHE A 259 -15.02 18.16 -10.30
N LEU A 260 -15.75 17.60 -9.34
CA LEU A 260 -15.14 16.87 -8.24
C LEU A 260 -14.40 15.64 -8.79
N TYR A 261 -15.03 14.89 -9.69
CA TYR A 261 -14.41 13.71 -10.27
C TYR A 261 -13.16 14.04 -11.10
N ALA A 262 -13.18 15.10 -11.90
CA ALA A 262 -11.99 15.59 -12.61
C ALA A 262 -10.85 15.91 -11.64
N ALA A 263 -11.12 16.56 -10.51
CA ALA A 263 -10.11 16.81 -9.48
C ALA A 263 -9.59 15.51 -8.84
N THR A 264 -10.46 14.50 -8.62
CA THR A 264 -10.03 13.18 -8.13
C THR A 264 -9.20 12.39 -9.15
N LEU A 265 -9.46 12.54 -10.45
CA LEU A 265 -8.61 11.94 -11.49
C LEU A 265 -7.21 12.55 -11.48
N VAL A 266 -7.11 13.88 -11.29
CA VAL A 266 -5.80 14.54 -11.14
C VAL A 266 -5.10 14.10 -9.85
N PHE A 267 -5.84 13.89 -8.76
CA PHE A 267 -5.28 13.30 -7.53
C PHE A 267 -4.76 11.88 -7.75
N GLY A 268 -5.52 11.03 -8.44
CA GLY A 268 -5.10 9.68 -8.83
C GLY A 268 -3.86 9.70 -9.72
N LEU A 269 -3.77 10.63 -10.67
CA LEU A 269 -2.58 10.85 -11.50
C LEU A 269 -1.38 11.31 -10.66
N ALA A 270 -1.59 12.16 -9.67
CA ALA A 270 -0.52 12.58 -8.75
C ALA A 270 0.04 11.39 -7.95
N ASN A 271 -0.84 10.55 -7.40
CA ASN A 271 -0.45 9.31 -6.70
C ASN A 271 0.29 8.35 -7.64
N LEU A 272 -0.21 8.17 -8.87
CA LEU A 272 0.45 7.35 -9.90
C LEU A 272 1.85 7.87 -10.22
N ALA A 273 1.98 9.17 -10.51
CA ALA A 273 3.24 9.80 -10.86
C ALA A 273 4.28 9.62 -9.74
N MET A 274 3.87 9.77 -8.49
CA MET A 274 4.73 9.56 -7.33
C MET A 274 5.16 8.09 -7.17
N VAL A 275 4.24 7.13 -7.36
CA VAL A 275 4.58 5.69 -7.32
C VAL A 275 5.57 5.35 -8.44
N VAL A 276 5.34 5.85 -9.65
CA VAL A 276 6.24 5.64 -10.81
C VAL A 276 7.61 6.26 -10.54
N ASP A 277 7.67 7.47 -10.00
CA ASP A 277 8.92 8.13 -9.62
C ASP A 277 9.65 7.35 -8.52
N ALA A 278 8.93 6.81 -7.52
CA ALA A 278 9.52 5.97 -6.48
C ALA A 278 10.06 4.64 -7.05
N VAL A 279 9.30 3.96 -7.92
CA VAL A 279 9.81 2.75 -8.60
C VAL A 279 11.06 3.09 -9.41
N TRP A 280 11.03 4.16 -10.19
CA TRP A 280 12.17 4.60 -10.99
C TRP A 280 13.40 4.92 -10.11
N ALA A 281 13.22 5.69 -9.06
CA ALA A 281 14.29 6.06 -8.14
C ALA A 281 14.88 4.84 -7.45
N GLY A 282 14.05 3.92 -6.94
CA GLY A 282 14.52 2.69 -6.31
C GLY A 282 15.29 1.78 -7.27
N LEU A 283 14.83 1.68 -8.53
CA LEU A 283 15.58 0.98 -9.57
C LEU A 283 16.92 1.65 -9.87
N ARG A 284 17.00 2.99 -9.84
CA ARG A 284 18.23 3.75 -10.11
C ARG A 284 19.24 3.69 -8.98
N VAL A 285 18.79 3.76 -7.74
CA VAL A 285 19.61 3.62 -6.53
C VAL A 285 20.32 2.28 -6.49
N ALA A 286 19.65 1.22 -6.91
CA ALA A 286 20.21 -0.12 -6.98
C ALA A 286 21.39 -0.28 -7.96
N PHE A 287 21.59 0.67 -8.89
CA PHE A 287 22.77 0.69 -9.76
C PHE A 287 23.91 1.42 -9.05
N VAL A 288 24.67 0.69 -8.22
CA VAL A 288 25.96 1.19 -7.72
C VAL A 288 27.02 0.94 -8.78
N THR A 289 27.55 2.01 -9.38
CA THR A 289 28.82 1.98 -10.10
C THR A 289 29.95 1.94 -9.08
N GLU A 290 30.28 0.75 -8.56
CA GLU A 290 31.59 0.50 -7.94
C GLU A 290 32.50 -0.11 -9.01
N GLU A 291 33.60 0.60 -9.32
CA GLU A 291 34.79 0.13 -10.05
C GLU A 291 34.56 -0.79 -11.28
N GLY A 292 33.55 -0.51 -12.10
CA GLY A 292 33.39 -1.14 -13.42
C GLY A 292 32.70 -2.51 -13.45
N GLU A 293 32.11 -2.98 -12.34
CA GLU A 293 31.22 -4.15 -12.36
C GLU A 293 29.74 -3.75 -12.26
N GLU A 294 28.96 -4.15 -13.27
CA GLU A 294 27.52 -3.90 -13.35
C GLU A 294 26.75 -4.92 -12.48
N VAL A 295 26.35 -4.52 -11.27
CA VAL A 295 25.46 -5.35 -10.45
C VAL A 295 24.01 -4.91 -10.66
N VAL A 296 23.31 -5.63 -11.54
CA VAL A 296 21.86 -5.49 -11.69
C VAL A 296 21.18 -6.35 -10.62
N GLN A 297 20.33 -5.76 -9.78
CA GLN A 297 19.37 -6.53 -8.98
C GLN A 297 18.45 -7.27 -9.96
N LEU A 298 18.68 -8.57 -10.20
CA LEU A 298 17.84 -9.41 -11.07
C LEU A 298 16.60 -9.90 -10.32
#